data_AF-A0A059LEN3-F1
#
_entry.id   AF-A0A059LEN3-F1
#
_cell.length_a   1.000
_cell.length_b   1.000
_cell.length_c   1.000
_cell.angle_alpha   90.00
_cell.angle_beta   90.00
_cell.angle_gamma   90.00
#
_symmetry.space_group_name_H-M   'P 1'
#
loop_
_entity.id
_entity.type
_entity.pdbx_description
1 polymer ?
#
loop_
_entity_poly.entity_id
_entity_poly.type
_entity_poly.pdbx_seq_one_letter_code
_entity_poly.pdbx_strand_id
1 'polypeptide(L)'
;PLGAAHLFFGCRHEEHDFIYAEELRAALHSGALSHLHVAFSRAGSTKDYVQHHMERHARSVWDALWRKNGVLYVCGDASAMARDVHKALLRIASSVEGISEAEAEGRVKTLAEQGRYLKDVW
;
A
#
# COMPACT_ATOMS: atom_id res chain seq x y z
N PRO A 1 7.02 -12.16 -18.68
CA PRO A 1 5.73 -11.80 -18.05
C PRO A 1 5.91 -10.57 -17.14
N LEU A 2 4.90 -9.70 -17.06
CA LEU A 2 4.90 -8.60 -16.09
C LEU A 2 4.75 -9.15 -14.67
N GLY A 3 5.36 -8.49 -13.68
CA GLY A 3 5.14 -8.78 -12.27
C GLY A 3 3.75 -8.31 -11.80
N ALA A 4 3.32 -8.76 -10.63
CA ALA A 4 2.04 -8.35 -10.07
C ALA A 4 2.05 -6.85 -9.68
N ALA A 5 1.00 -6.12 -10.05
CA ALA A 5 0.82 -4.72 -9.72
C ALA A 5 -0.36 -4.55 -8.76
N HIS A 6 -0.10 -4.07 -7.55
CA HIS A 6 -1.12 -3.76 -6.55
C HIS A 6 -1.27 -2.24 -6.41
N LEU A 7 -2.49 -1.73 -6.53
CA LEU A 7 -2.81 -0.33 -6.24
C LEU A 7 -3.64 -0.24 -4.95
N PHE A 8 -3.15 0.53 -3.98
CA PHE A 8 -3.91 0.95 -2.80
C PHE A 8 -4.28 2.42 -2.98
N PHE A 9 -5.57 2.68 -3.21
CA PHE A 9 -6.10 4.01 -3.48
C PHE A 9 -7.06 4.44 -2.37
N GLY A 10 -7.10 5.72 -2.04
CA GLY A 10 -7.94 6.25 -0.96
C GLY A 10 -8.67 7.52 -1.38
N CYS A 11 -9.97 7.57 -1.11
CA CYS A 11 -10.81 8.75 -1.31
C CYS A 11 -11.91 8.82 -0.22
N ARG A 12 -12.84 9.77 -0.31
CA ARG A 12 -13.93 9.91 0.68
C ARG A 12 -15.10 9.02 0.31
N HIS A 13 -15.55 9.10 -0.93
CA HIS A 13 -16.74 8.41 -1.43
C HIS A 13 -16.54 8.00 -2.90
N GLU A 14 -17.03 6.81 -3.22
CA GLU A 14 -16.97 6.23 -4.57
C GLU A 14 -17.57 7.14 -5.64
N GLU A 15 -18.71 7.77 -5.36
CA GLU A 15 -19.46 8.58 -6.33
C GLU A 15 -18.96 10.02 -6.49
N HIS A 16 -18.01 10.46 -5.66
CA HIS A 16 -17.63 11.87 -5.60
C HIS A 16 -16.17 12.14 -5.94
N ASP A 17 -15.25 11.35 -5.39
CA ASP A 17 -13.82 11.64 -5.47
C ASP A 17 -12.96 10.40 -5.74
N PHE A 18 -13.57 9.34 -6.30
CA PHE A 18 -12.82 8.24 -6.88
C PHE A 18 -12.29 8.63 -8.27
N ILE A 19 -11.19 9.38 -8.28
CA ILE A 19 -10.53 9.80 -9.52
C ILE A 19 -10.12 8.58 -10.36
N TYR A 20 -10.33 8.67 -11.68
CA TYR A 20 -10.03 7.62 -12.65
C TYR A 20 -10.71 6.27 -12.37
N ALA A 21 -11.90 6.27 -11.74
CA ALA A 21 -12.58 5.03 -11.34
C ALA A 21 -12.75 4.04 -12.50
N GLU A 22 -13.22 4.51 -13.66
CA GLU A 22 -13.47 3.66 -14.83
C GLU A 22 -12.15 3.14 -15.41
N GLU A 23 -11.12 3.98 -15.52
CA GLU A 23 -9.82 3.61 -16.03
C GLU A 23 -9.11 2.60 -15.11
N LEU A 24 -9.22 2.77 -13.79
CA LEU A 24 -8.66 1.83 -12.81
C LEU A 24 -9.39 0.48 -12.85
N ARG A 25 -10.72 0.48 -13.03
CA ARG A 25 -11.50 -0.76 -13.23
C ARG A 25 -11.13 -1.45 -14.55
N ALA A 26 -10.96 -0.69 -15.63
CA ALA A 26 -10.51 -1.21 -16.91
C ALA A 26 -9.07 -1.76 -16.85
N ALA A 27 -8.17 -1.09 -16.12
CA ALA A 27 -6.82 -1.57 -15.88
C ALA A 27 -6.80 -2.89 -15.08
N LEU A 28 -7.68 -3.03 -14.09
CA LEU A 28 -7.88 -4.30 -13.39
C LEU A 28 -8.43 -5.39 -14.31
N HIS A 29 -9.46 -5.07 -15.11
CA HIS A 29 -10.11 -6.04 -16.01
C HIS A 29 -9.16 -6.55 -17.11
N SER A 30 -8.32 -5.67 -17.64
CA SER A 30 -7.31 -6.01 -18.67
C SER A 30 -6.08 -6.72 -18.10
N GLY A 31 -5.93 -6.78 -16.77
CA GLY A 31 -4.76 -7.38 -16.09
C GLY A 31 -3.52 -6.47 -16.02
N ALA A 32 -3.63 -5.20 -16.43
CA ALA A 32 -2.58 -4.21 -16.22
C ALA A 32 -2.35 -3.92 -14.72
N LEU A 33 -3.44 -3.87 -13.94
CA LEU A 33 -3.41 -4.01 -12.48
C LEU A 33 -3.77 -5.44 -12.12
N SER A 34 -3.00 -6.05 -11.23
CA SER A 34 -3.34 -7.37 -10.67
C SER A 34 -4.35 -7.24 -9.54
N HIS A 35 -4.26 -6.16 -8.75
CA HIS A 35 -5.16 -5.89 -7.64
C HIS A 35 -5.42 -4.39 -7.48
N LEU A 36 -6.68 -4.04 -7.21
CA LEU A 36 -7.13 -2.69 -6.89
C LEU A 36 -7.82 -2.71 -5.53
N HIS A 37 -7.24 -2.02 -4.55
CA HIS A 37 -7.75 -1.88 -3.20
C HIS A 37 -8.16 -0.42 -2.97
N VAL A 38 -9.45 -0.17 -2.76
CA VAL A 38 -9.98 1.19 -2.62
C VAL A 38 -10.51 1.41 -1.21
N ALA A 39 -9.99 2.44 -0.55
CA ALA A 39 -10.42 2.87 0.78
C ALA A 39 -11.36 4.08 0.68
N PHE A 40 -12.57 3.93 1.21
CA PHE A 40 -13.57 5.01 1.25
C PHE A 40 -13.74 5.55 2.67
N SER A 41 -13.01 6.63 2.98
CA SER A 41 -12.90 7.17 4.34
C SER A 41 -14.19 7.76 4.94
N ARG A 42 -15.24 7.93 4.12
CA ARG A 42 -16.52 8.52 4.52
C ARG A 42 -17.76 7.73 4.06
N ALA A 43 -17.61 6.59 3.38
CA ALA A 43 -18.74 5.79 2.91
C ALA A 43 -19.47 5.00 4.02
N GLY A 44 -18.87 4.86 5.20
CA GLY A 44 -19.44 4.12 6.33
C GLY A 44 -19.20 4.79 7.68
N SER A 45 -19.55 4.10 8.75
CA SER A 45 -19.42 4.59 10.13
C SER A 45 -17.98 4.58 10.65
N THR A 46 -17.12 3.72 10.09
CA THR A 46 -15.71 3.58 10.49
C THR A 46 -14.79 4.19 9.44
N LYS A 47 -13.69 4.81 9.89
CA LYS A 47 -12.66 5.32 8.98
C LYS A 47 -11.94 4.17 8.27
N ASP A 48 -11.98 4.21 6.94
CA ASP A 48 -11.25 3.28 6.08
C ASP A 48 -10.20 4.05 5.27
N TYR A 49 -8.94 3.63 5.40
CA TYR A 49 -7.79 4.28 4.78
C TYR A 49 -6.86 3.23 4.17
N VAL A 50 -5.95 3.66 3.29
CA VAL A 50 -5.05 2.78 2.54
C VAL A 50 -4.23 1.85 3.44
N GLN A 51 -3.76 2.34 4.60
CA GLN A 51 -3.01 1.53 5.55
C GLN A 51 -3.84 0.39 6.16
N HIS A 52 -5.15 0.56 6.33
CA HIS A 52 -6.02 -0.51 6.81
C HIS A 52 -6.15 -1.63 5.76
N HIS A 53 -6.23 -1.26 4.47
CA HIS A 53 -6.20 -2.23 3.38
C HIS A 53 -4.86 -2.95 3.28
N MET A 54 -3.73 -2.22 3.41
CA MET A 54 -2.41 -2.84 3.43
C MET A 54 -2.30 -3.90 4.53
N GLU A 55 -2.77 -3.60 5.74
CA GLU A 55 -2.75 -4.53 6.87
C GLU A 55 -3.67 -5.75 6.66
N ARG A 56 -4.87 -5.57 6.08
CA ARG A 56 -5.74 -6.69 5.69
C ARG A 56 -5.07 -7.63 4.68
N HIS A 57 -4.11 -7.12 3.92
CA HIS A 57 -3.32 -7.88 2.94
C HIS A 57 -1.86 -8.06 3.36
N ALA A 58 -1.55 -8.02 4.66
CA ALA A 58 -0.20 -7.99 5.22
C ALA A 58 0.77 -8.99 4.58
N ARG A 59 0.42 -10.28 4.57
CA ARG A 59 1.28 -11.34 3.99
C ARG A 59 1.52 -11.12 2.50
N SER A 60 0.49 -10.75 1.74
CA SER A 60 0.62 -10.50 0.29
C SER A 60 1.53 -9.30 0.01
N VAL A 61 1.32 -8.19 0.73
CA VAL A 61 2.15 -6.98 0.64
C VAL A 61 3.61 -7.31 0.97
N TRP A 62 3.85 -8.00 2.08
CA TRP A 62 5.21 -8.30 2.51
C TRP A 62 5.91 -9.30 1.59
N ASP A 63 5.21 -10.35 1.12
CA ASP A 63 5.77 -11.31 0.16
C ASP A 63 6.12 -10.64 -1.16
N ALA A 64 5.28 -9.72 -1.65
CA ALA A 64 5.56 -8.94 -2.85
C ALA A 64 6.86 -8.13 -2.70
N LEU A 65 7.03 -7.42 -1.58
CA LEU A 65 8.20 -6.57 -1.34
C LEU A 65 9.46 -7.37 -1.01
N TRP A 66 9.37 -8.33 -0.10
CA TRP A 66 10.54 -9.01 0.45
C TRP A 66 10.93 -10.26 -0.33
N ARG A 67 9.96 -11.12 -0.67
CA ARG A 67 10.22 -12.42 -1.31
C ARG A 67 10.27 -12.34 -2.84
N LYS A 68 9.51 -11.42 -3.44
CA LYS A 68 9.42 -11.25 -4.90
C LYS A 68 10.19 -10.04 -5.43
N ASN A 69 11.01 -9.42 -4.59
CA ASN A 69 11.84 -8.25 -4.95
C ASN A 69 11.02 -7.07 -5.51
N GLY A 70 9.80 -6.88 -5.02
CA GLY A 70 8.92 -5.78 -5.41
C GLY A 70 9.42 -4.41 -4.96
N VAL A 71 8.75 -3.38 -5.46
CA VAL A 71 9.00 -1.97 -5.17
C VAL A 71 7.73 -1.33 -4.62
N LEU A 72 7.86 -0.60 -3.51
CA LEU A 72 6.79 0.19 -2.93
C LEU A 72 6.97 1.66 -3.31
N TYR A 73 5.91 2.24 -3.87
CA TYR A 73 5.79 3.68 -4.10
C TYR A 73 4.69 4.24 -3.21
N VAL A 74 4.95 5.36 -2.54
CA VAL A 74 3.96 6.08 -1.73
C VAL A 74 3.88 7.52 -2.23
N CYS A 75 2.67 7.95 -2.57
CA CYS A 75 2.42 9.28 -3.11
C CYS A 75 1.20 9.93 -2.46
N GLY A 76 1.28 11.23 -2.15
CA GLY A 76 0.20 12.02 -1.55
C GLY A 76 0.65 12.81 -0.31
N ASP A 77 -0.24 12.92 0.68
CA ASP A 77 -0.01 13.74 1.87
C ASP A 77 1.21 13.24 2.70
N ALA A 78 2.19 14.13 2.87
CA ALA A 78 3.41 13.86 3.64
C ALA A 78 3.15 13.80 5.15
N SER A 79 2.16 14.55 5.64
CA SER A 79 2.02 14.85 7.05
C SER A 79 1.36 13.73 7.86
N ALA A 80 0.36 13.06 7.31
CA ALA A 80 -0.40 11.99 7.96
C ALA A 80 -0.30 10.69 7.18
N MET A 81 -0.66 10.68 5.90
CA MET A 81 -0.79 9.46 5.11
C MET A 81 0.55 8.71 5.00
N ALA A 82 1.62 9.40 4.58
CA ALA A 82 2.92 8.76 4.40
C ALA A 82 3.47 8.15 5.70
N ARG A 83 3.27 8.83 6.83
CA ARG A 83 3.67 8.34 8.16
C ARG A 83 2.88 7.10 8.56
N ASP A 84 1.56 7.11 8.34
CA ASP A 84 0.70 6.00 8.78
C ASP A 84 0.86 4.77 7.88
N VAL A 85 1.13 4.95 6.58
CA VAL A 85 1.56 3.89 5.67
C VAL A 85 2.90 3.28 6.12
N HIS A 86 3.87 4.11 6.51
CA HIS A 86 5.15 3.60 7.00
C HIS A 86 4.98 2.76 8.28
N LYS A 87 4.19 3.25 9.24
CA LYS A 87 3.87 2.50 10.47
C LYS A 87 3.17 1.18 10.17
N ALA A 88 2.23 1.18 9.23
CA ALA A 88 1.56 -0.06 8.80
C ALA A 88 2.53 -1.04 8.15
N LEU A 89 3.48 -0.57 7.33
CA LEU A 89 4.51 -1.42 6.74
C LEU A 89 5.38 -2.10 7.81
N LEU A 90 5.74 -1.38 8.88
CA LEU A 90 6.48 -1.96 10.02
C LEU A 90 5.67 -3.04 10.75
N ARG A 91 4.39 -2.77 11.03
CA ARG A 91 3.47 -3.77 11.63
C ARG A 91 3.29 -5.00 10.75
N ILE A 92 3.18 -4.80 9.44
CA ILE A 92 3.09 -5.88 8.45
C ILE A 92 4.36 -6.74 8.49
N ALA A 93 5.54 -6.13 8.41
CA ALA A 93 6.81 -6.85 8.44
C ALA A 93 6.97 -7.64 9.76
N SER A 94 6.73 -6.99 10.90
CA SER A 94 6.79 -7.61 12.22
C SER A 94 5.85 -8.81 12.35
N SER A 95 4.57 -8.64 11.97
CA SER A 95 3.56 -9.70 12.08
C SER A 95 3.79 -10.87 11.12
N VAL A 96 4.22 -10.62 9.89
CA VAL A 96 4.39 -11.68 8.88
C VAL A 96 5.65 -12.51 9.15
N GLU A 97 6.71 -11.88 9.66
CA GLU A 97 8.01 -12.53 9.90
C GLU A 97 8.21 -12.99 11.35
N GLY A 98 7.33 -12.58 12.27
CA GLY A 98 7.47 -12.90 13.70
C GLY A 98 8.68 -12.22 14.34
N ILE A 99 8.98 -10.99 13.94
CA ILE A 99 10.17 -10.23 14.38
C ILE A 99 9.77 -8.98 15.19
N SER A 100 10.71 -8.43 15.95
CA SER A 100 10.51 -7.18 16.66
C SER A 100 10.33 -5.98 15.72
N GLU A 101 9.80 -4.87 16.27
CA GLU A 101 9.66 -3.61 15.52
C GLU A 101 11.03 -3.06 15.05
N ALA A 102 12.08 -3.18 15.88
CA ALA A 102 13.43 -2.76 15.51
C ALA A 102 14.00 -3.58 14.34
N GLU A 103 13.74 -4.89 14.31
CA GLU A 103 14.12 -5.73 13.16
C GLU A 103 13.31 -5.40 11.91
N ALA A 104 12.02 -5.08 12.06
CA ALA A 104 11.17 -4.62 10.96
C ALA A 104 11.67 -3.28 10.38
N GLU A 105 12.08 -2.33 11.22
CA GLU A 105 12.72 -1.08 10.79
C GLU A 105 13.97 -1.35 9.98
N GLY A 106 14.84 -2.25 10.43
CA GLY A 106 16.04 -2.66 9.70
C GLY A 106 15.72 -3.17 8.29
N ARG A 107 14.70 -4.02 8.15
CA ARG A 107 14.28 -4.56 6.84
C ARG A 107 13.68 -3.49 5.93
N VAL A 108 12.83 -2.61 6.47
CA VAL A 108 12.24 -1.51 5.68
C VAL A 108 13.32 -0.51 5.27
N LYS A 109 14.34 -0.27 6.12
CA LYS A 109 15.51 0.52 5.77
C LYS A 109 16.28 -0.11 4.61
N THR A 110 16.50 -1.42 4.62
CA THR A 110 17.11 -2.14 3.49
C THR A 110 16.32 -1.95 2.19
N LEU A 111 14.98 -1.98 2.23
CA LEU A 111 14.16 -1.68 1.05
C LEU A 111 14.43 -0.27 0.51
N ALA A 112 14.53 0.73 1.39
CA ALA A 112 14.82 2.10 1.00
C ALA A 112 16.24 2.27 0.42
N GLU A 113 17.26 1.69 1.07
CA GLU A 113 18.66 1.72 0.63
C GLU A 113 18.85 1.03 -0.74
N GLN A 114 18.02 0.03 -1.05
CA GLN A 114 18.00 -0.66 -2.34
C GLN A 114 17.15 0.06 -3.41
N GLY A 115 16.58 1.23 -3.12
CA GLY A 115 15.71 1.95 -4.04
C GLY A 115 14.38 1.22 -4.30
N ARG A 116 13.91 0.42 -3.34
CA ARG A 116 12.67 -0.38 -3.43
C ARG A 116 11.55 0.12 -2.51
N TYR A 117 11.80 1.19 -1.76
CA TYR A 117 10.77 1.94 -1.04
C TYR A 117 10.96 3.43 -1.30
N LEU A 118 10.12 3.99 -2.17
CA LEU A 118 10.19 5.37 -2.63
C LEU A 118 8.95 6.15 -2.20
N LYS A 119 9.15 7.43 -1.90
CA LYS A 119 8.09 8.35 -1.47
C LYS A 119 8.16 9.62 -2.31
N ASP A 120 7.02 10.02 -2.86
CA ASP A 120 6.82 11.31 -3.52
C ASP A 120 5.62 12.00 -2.86
N VAL A 121 5.92 12.74 -1.78
CA VAL A 121 4.92 13.25 -0.84
C VAL A 121 5.11 14.74 -0.61
N TRP A 122 4.00 15.47 -0.45
CA TRP A 122 3.97 16.92 -0.29
C TRP A 122 3.03 17.36 0.84
#